data_AF-A0A2R7IR28-F1
#
_entry.id   AF-A0A2R7IR28-F1
#
_cell.length_a   1.000
_cell.length_b   1.000
_cell.length_c   1.000
_cell.angle_alpha   90.00
_cell.angle_beta   90.00
_cell.angle_gamma   90.00
#
_symmetry.space_group_name_H-M   'P 1'
#
loop_
_entity.id
_entity.type
_entity.pdbx_description
1 polymer ?
#
loop_
_entity_poly.entity_id
_entity_poly.type
_entity_poly.pdbx_seq_one_letter_code
_entity_poly.pdbx_strand_id
1 'polypeptide(L)'
;MRYISTRGSAPTLDFRDVTLAGLASDGGLYVPETWPSFSRDQIAAMQGLSYVETAVAVMLPFVEGTLSEAELRDLCTQAYGRFAHAAVVPLVQLDQQNWLMELFHGPTLAFKDVALQLLGLLFERFLTGSSQQVTVIGATSGDTGSAAIDALAGRAGVDVFMLHPKGRVSDVQRRQM
;
A
#
# COMPACT_ATOMS: atom_id res chain seq x y z
N MET A 1 -5.77 17.19 1.96
CA MET A 1 -4.80 16.99 0.86
C MET A 1 -5.48 16.92 -0.51
N ARG A 2 -4.82 17.42 -1.57
CA ARG A 2 -5.27 17.33 -2.98
C ARG A 2 -4.17 16.73 -3.84
N TYR A 3 -4.55 16.07 -4.93
CA TYR A 3 -3.65 15.39 -5.85
C TYR A 3 -3.84 15.84 -7.28
N ILE A 4 -2.74 16.10 -7.98
CA ILE A 4 -2.69 16.56 -9.37
C ILE A 4 -2.03 15.51 -10.26
N SER A 5 -2.38 15.48 -11.54
CA SER A 5 -1.67 14.64 -12.52
C SER A 5 -0.31 15.25 -12.87
N THR A 6 0.70 14.40 -13.02
CA THR A 6 2.02 14.77 -13.56
C THR A 6 1.98 15.31 -15.00
N ARG A 7 0.85 15.17 -15.71
CA ARG A 7 0.63 15.75 -17.06
C ARG A 7 -0.28 16.98 -17.05
N GLY A 8 -0.78 17.39 -15.88
CA GLY A 8 -1.45 18.67 -15.65
C GLY A 8 -2.82 18.85 -16.30
N SER A 9 -3.39 17.83 -16.95
CA SER A 9 -4.64 17.94 -17.72
C SER A 9 -5.78 17.11 -17.12
N ALA A 10 -5.50 16.21 -16.18
CA ALA A 10 -6.53 15.48 -15.43
C ALA A 10 -7.09 16.33 -14.27
N PRO A 11 -8.34 16.05 -13.82
CA PRO A 11 -8.91 16.71 -12.66
C PRO A 11 -8.06 16.51 -11.40
N THR A 12 -7.98 17.56 -10.57
CA THR A 12 -7.47 17.45 -9.21
C THR A 12 -8.45 16.61 -8.38
N LEU A 13 -7.95 15.63 -7.64
CA LEU A 13 -8.75 14.68 -6.86
C LEU A 13 -8.32 14.69 -5.38
N ASP A 14 -9.14 14.10 -4.50
CA ASP A 14 -8.74 13.79 -3.12
C ASP A 14 -8.07 12.41 -3.02
N PHE A 15 -7.63 12.01 -1.82
CA PHE A 15 -6.91 10.75 -1.63
C PHE A 15 -7.76 9.51 -1.98
N ARG A 16 -9.06 9.54 -1.69
CA ARG A 16 -9.97 8.43 -1.99
C ARG A 16 -10.09 8.26 -3.50
N ASP A 17 -10.34 9.35 -4.20
CA ASP A 17 -10.61 9.32 -5.63
C ASP A 17 -9.34 8.97 -6.42
N VAL A 18 -8.14 9.42 -6.02
CA VAL A 18 -6.90 8.96 -6.67
C VAL A 18 -6.59 7.49 -6.38
N THR A 19 -6.94 7.00 -5.19
CA THR A 19 -6.78 5.59 -4.84
C THR A 19 -7.65 4.71 -5.74
N LEU A 20 -8.91 5.09 -5.96
CA LEU A 20 -9.84 4.33 -6.82
C LEU A 20 -9.58 4.53 -8.33
N ALA A 21 -9.09 5.69 -8.75
CA ALA A 21 -8.78 5.95 -10.16
C ALA A 21 -7.52 5.19 -10.63
N GLY A 22 -6.50 5.09 -9.78
CA GLY A 22 -5.20 4.55 -10.15
C GLY A 22 -4.43 5.46 -11.11
N LEU A 23 -4.68 5.35 -12.42
CA LEU A 23 -4.04 6.17 -13.45
C LEU A 23 -4.87 7.44 -13.71
N ALA A 24 -4.21 8.59 -13.87
CA ALA A 24 -4.91 9.82 -14.23
C ALA A 24 -5.51 9.73 -15.65
N SER A 25 -6.61 10.43 -15.89
CA SER A 25 -7.34 10.36 -17.18
C SER A 25 -6.55 10.90 -18.37
N ASP A 26 -5.50 11.69 -18.13
CA ASP A 26 -4.55 12.17 -19.14
C ASP A 26 -3.33 11.23 -19.34
N GLY A 27 -3.35 10.05 -18.69
CA GLY A 27 -2.28 9.06 -18.69
C GLY A 27 -1.09 9.41 -17.80
N GLY A 28 -1.20 10.46 -16.98
CA GLY A 28 -0.23 10.80 -15.95
C GLY A 28 -0.42 9.98 -14.67
N LEU A 29 0.41 10.30 -13.67
CA LEU A 29 0.32 9.73 -12.32
C LEU A 29 -0.17 10.82 -11.37
N TYR A 30 -0.98 10.45 -10.39
CA TYR A 30 -1.37 11.38 -9.33
C TYR A 30 -0.23 11.55 -8.32
N VAL A 31 0.10 12.80 -8.01
CA VAL A 31 1.06 13.20 -6.98
C VAL A 31 0.40 14.26 -6.09
N PRO A 32 0.80 14.38 -4.81
CA PRO A 32 0.23 15.42 -3.95
C PRO A 32 0.55 16.81 -4.53
N GLU A 33 -0.43 17.70 -4.49
CA GLU A 33 -0.30 19.08 -4.98
C GLU A 33 0.81 19.83 -4.21
N THR A 34 0.95 19.52 -2.92
CA THR A 34 2.02 20.03 -2.06
C THR A 34 2.64 18.89 -1.27
N TRP A 35 3.96 18.91 -1.14
CA TRP A 35 4.69 17.90 -0.36
C TRP A 35 4.70 18.27 1.13
N PRO A 36 4.16 17.42 2.01
CA PRO A 36 4.32 17.60 3.45
C PRO A 36 5.79 17.58 3.85
N SER A 37 6.17 18.45 4.78
CA SER A 37 7.52 18.51 5.33
C SER A 37 7.51 18.24 6.82
N PHE A 38 8.50 17.51 7.32
CA PHE A 38 8.69 17.29 8.75
C PHE A 38 9.91 18.07 9.23
N SER A 39 9.75 18.78 10.35
CA SER A 39 10.86 19.39 11.07
C SER A 39 11.75 18.32 11.72
N ARG A 40 12.96 18.70 12.13
CA ARG A 40 13.85 17.80 12.87
C ARG A 40 13.21 17.29 14.16
N ASP A 41 12.47 18.15 14.86
CA ASP A 41 11.79 17.77 16.10
C ASP A 41 10.63 16.80 15.84
N GLN A 42 9.90 16.98 14.74
CA GLN A 42 8.85 16.04 14.32
C GLN A 42 9.43 14.67 13.96
N ILE A 43 10.56 14.62 13.27
CA ILE A 43 11.26 13.36 12.96
C ILE A 43 11.77 12.71 14.25
N ALA A 44 12.39 13.49 15.15
CA ALA A 44 12.88 13.00 16.43
C ALA A 44 11.75 12.45 17.31
N ALA A 45 10.56 13.05 17.27
CA ALA A 45 9.38 12.56 17.99
C ALA A 45 8.89 11.20 17.49
N MET A 46 9.28 10.75 16.29
CA MET A 46 8.96 9.41 15.79
C MET A 46 9.90 8.32 16.35
N GLN A 47 10.96 8.69 17.06
CA GLN A 47 11.88 7.73 17.65
C GLN A 47 11.17 6.85 18.68
N GLY A 48 11.33 5.53 18.55
CA GLY A 48 10.73 4.55 19.47
C GLY A 48 9.25 4.23 19.22
N LEU A 49 8.63 4.86 18.23
CA LEU A 49 7.30 4.47 17.77
C LEU A 49 7.33 3.05 17.16
N SER A 50 6.19 2.36 17.25
CA SER A 50 5.98 1.12 16.49
C SER A 50 5.90 1.44 14.99
N TYR A 51 6.08 0.42 14.14
CA TYR A 51 5.94 0.60 12.69
C TYR A 51 4.59 1.21 12.32
N VAL A 52 3.50 0.78 12.96
CA VAL A 52 2.15 1.30 12.74
C VAL A 52 2.07 2.79 13.07
N GLU A 53 2.54 3.21 14.25
CA GLU A 53 2.46 4.62 14.64
C GLU A 53 3.37 5.50 13.78
N THR A 54 4.54 4.99 13.36
CA THR A 54 5.39 5.69 12.37
C THR A 54 4.67 5.82 11.03
N ALA A 55 4.02 4.75 10.54
CA ALA A 55 3.31 4.77 9.27
C ALA A 55 2.14 5.77 9.32
N VAL A 56 1.38 5.79 10.41
CA VAL A 56 0.30 6.76 10.65
C VAL A 56 0.86 8.18 10.64
N ALA A 57 1.91 8.47 11.41
CA ALA A 57 2.50 9.80 11.49
C ALA A 57 3.02 10.32 10.13
N VAL A 58 3.61 9.44 9.32
CA VAL A 58 4.12 9.77 7.98
C VAL A 58 2.98 9.94 6.96
N MET A 59 1.95 9.09 6.99
CA MET A 59 0.89 9.09 6.00
C MET A 59 -0.25 10.06 6.29
N LEU A 60 -0.45 10.47 7.55
CA LEU A 60 -1.57 11.33 7.95
C LEU A 60 -1.69 12.62 7.12
N PRO A 61 -0.61 13.37 6.82
CA PRO A 61 -0.71 14.57 5.99
C PRO A 61 -1.15 14.29 4.54
N PHE A 62 -0.89 13.09 4.02
CA PHE A 62 -1.27 12.70 2.66
C PHE A 62 -2.74 12.31 2.55
N VAL A 63 -3.34 11.81 3.62
CA VAL A 63 -4.75 11.37 3.65
C VAL A 63 -5.69 12.37 4.31
N GLU A 64 -5.18 13.55 4.68
CA GLU A 64 -5.93 14.59 5.39
C GLU A 64 -7.22 14.98 4.64
N GLY A 65 -8.33 14.96 5.37
CA GLY A 65 -9.68 15.23 4.84
C GLY A 65 -10.36 14.00 4.23
N THR A 66 -9.66 12.88 4.06
CA THR A 66 -10.22 11.62 3.55
C THR A 66 -10.31 10.54 4.61
N LEU A 67 -9.31 10.42 5.48
CA LEU A 67 -9.28 9.48 6.61
C LEU A 67 -8.97 10.22 7.90
N SER A 68 -9.65 9.84 8.99
CA SER A 68 -9.23 10.25 10.33
C SER A 68 -7.98 9.47 10.76
N GLU A 69 -7.23 10.03 11.71
CA GLU A 69 -6.06 9.34 12.29
C GLU A 69 -6.43 7.98 12.88
N ALA A 70 -7.58 7.88 13.56
CA ALA A 70 -8.06 6.63 14.15
C ALA A 70 -8.36 5.57 13.08
N GLU A 71 -8.99 5.95 11.96
CA GLU A 71 -9.23 5.04 10.84
C GLU A 71 -7.92 4.61 10.18
N LEU A 72 -7.00 5.55 9.92
CA LEU A 72 -5.70 5.22 9.35
C LEU A 72 -4.91 4.25 10.25
N ARG A 73 -4.94 4.48 11.57
CA ARG A 73 -4.31 3.59 12.56
C ARG A 73 -4.90 2.19 12.54
N ASP A 74 -6.23 2.07 12.47
CA ASP A 74 -6.89 0.77 12.38
C ASP A 74 -6.49 0.01 11.11
N LEU A 75 -6.53 0.69 9.95
CA LEU A 75 -6.11 0.12 8.67
C LEU A 75 -4.63 -0.32 8.68
N CYS A 76 -3.73 0.50 9.23
CA CYS A 76 -2.32 0.17 9.37
C CYS A 76 -2.10 -1.02 10.32
N THR A 77 -2.84 -1.07 11.43
CA THR A 77 -2.77 -2.18 12.39
C THR A 77 -3.18 -3.49 11.73
N GLN A 78 -4.28 -3.48 10.97
CA GLN A 78 -4.76 -4.64 10.22
C GLN A 78 -3.76 -5.07 9.13
N ALA A 79 -3.25 -4.12 8.33
CA ALA A 79 -2.30 -4.41 7.25
C ALA A 79 -1.00 -5.02 7.78
N TYR A 80 -0.37 -4.34 8.75
CA TYR A 80 0.95 -4.68 9.23
C TYR A 80 0.95 -5.76 10.32
N GLY A 81 -0.20 -6.02 10.95
CA GLY A 81 -0.39 -7.17 11.85
C GLY A 81 -0.31 -8.53 11.14
N ARG A 82 -0.39 -8.56 9.79
CA ARG A 82 -0.20 -9.77 8.99
C ARG A 82 1.27 -10.14 8.77
N PHE A 83 2.22 -9.29 9.19
CA PHE A 83 3.64 -9.56 9.02
C PHE A 83 4.14 -10.45 10.15
N ALA A 84 4.96 -11.46 9.80
CA ALA A 84 5.51 -12.44 10.73
C ALA A 84 6.64 -11.88 11.63
N HIS A 85 6.83 -10.57 11.66
CA HIS A 85 7.87 -9.90 12.45
C HIS A 85 7.29 -8.65 13.15
N ALA A 86 7.52 -8.51 14.46
CA ALA A 86 6.94 -7.42 15.26
C ALA A 86 7.37 -6.01 14.80
N ALA A 87 8.58 -5.88 14.25
CA ALA A 87 9.06 -4.63 13.66
C ALA A 87 8.53 -4.39 12.22
N VAL A 88 7.79 -5.34 11.64
CA VAL A 88 7.30 -5.38 10.25
C VAL A 88 8.43 -5.46 9.21
N VAL A 89 9.39 -4.54 9.25
CA VAL A 89 10.55 -4.43 8.36
C VAL A 89 11.86 -4.28 9.17
N PRO A 90 12.35 -5.35 9.82
CA PRO A 90 13.54 -5.25 10.65
C PRO A 90 14.80 -4.90 9.85
N LEU A 91 15.75 -4.27 10.54
CA LEU A 91 17.11 -4.07 10.06
C LEU A 91 18.01 -5.18 10.61
N VAL A 92 18.73 -5.87 9.74
CA VAL A 92 19.74 -6.86 10.08
C VAL A 92 21.11 -6.31 9.72
N GLN A 93 22.01 -6.24 10.69
CA GLN A 93 23.38 -5.81 10.45
C GLN A 93 24.14 -6.91 9.70
N LEU A 94 24.76 -6.56 8.58
CA LEU A 94 25.58 -7.49 7.79
C LEU A 94 27.07 -7.39 8.13
N ASP A 95 27.54 -6.17 8.37
CA ASP A 95 28.91 -5.88 8.80
C ASP A 95 28.99 -4.54 9.56
N GLN A 96 30.17 -3.93 9.70
CA GLN A 96 30.35 -2.70 10.47
C GLN A 96 29.60 -1.48 9.90
N GLN A 97 29.21 -1.49 8.62
CA GLN A 97 28.63 -0.35 7.92
C GLN A 97 27.35 -0.70 7.14
N ASN A 98 27.14 -1.97 6.82
CA ASN A 98 26.04 -2.42 5.98
C ASN A 98 24.89 -3.03 6.81
N TRP A 99 23.68 -2.64 6.44
CA TRP A 99 22.43 -3.14 7.02
C TRP A 99 21.50 -3.59 5.90
N LEU A 100 20.82 -4.71 6.12
CA LEU A 100 19.73 -5.20 5.29
C LEU A 100 18.40 -4.82 5.92
N MET A 101 17.54 -4.15 5.16
CA MET A 101 16.13 -3.98 5.52
C MET A 101 15.33 -5.14 4.97
N GLU A 102 14.85 -6.02 5.84
CA GLU A 102 14.09 -7.19 5.45
C GLU A 102 12.63 -6.81 5.19
N LEU A 103 12.28 -6.66 3.92
CA LEU A 103 10.91 -6.33 3.47
C LEU A 103 10.06 -7.56 3.14
N PHE A 104 10.48 -8.75 3.55
CA PHE A 104 9.89 -10.03 3.13
C PHE A 104 9.16 -10.78 4.26
N HIS A 105 8.83 -10.11 5.35
CA HIS A 105 8.07 -10.72 6.45
C HIS A 105 6.55 -10.66 6.27
N GLY A 106 6.08 -10.16 5.12
CA GLY A 106 4.67 -10.15 4.74
C GLY A 106 4.15 -11.52 4.30
N PRO A 107 2.84 -11.65 4.07
CA PRO A 107 2.17 -12.93 3.78
C PRO A 107 2.68 -13.63 2.51
N THR A 108 3.27 -12.90 1.56
CA THR A 108 3.77 -13.47 0.30
C THR A 108 5.29 -13.50 0.20
N LEU A 109 5.98 -13.11 1.27
CA LEU A 109 7.43 -13.10 1.38
C LEU A 109 8.12 -12.13 0.40
N ALA A 110 7.42 -11.04 0.03
CA ALA A 110 7.93 -10.04 -0.89
C ALA A 110 7.58 -8.62 -0.44
N PHE A 111 8.47 -7.66 -0.75
CA PHE A 111 8.32 -6.26 -0.35
C PHE A 111 7.01 -5.59 -0.79
N LYS A 112 6.36 -6.13 -1.82
CA LYS A 112 5.08 -5.60 -2.34
C LYS A 112 3.97 -5.70 -1.29
N ASP A 113 4.08 -6.63 -0.35
CA ASP A 113 3.15 -6.76 0.76
C ASP A 113 3.03 -5.46 1.57
N VAL A 114 4.12 -4.69 1.73
CA VAL A 114 4.12 -3.45 2.52
C VAL A 114 3.10 -2.44 1.99
N ALA A 115 2.95 -2.35 0.68
CA ALA A 115 2.00 -1.44 0.04
C ALA A 115 0.64 -2.11 -0.19
N LEU A 116 0.64 -3.33 -0.74
CA LEU A 116 -0.59 -3.97 -1.21
C LEU A 116 -1.53 -4.34 -0.07
N GLN A 117 -1.02 -4.75 1.08
CA GLN A 117 -1.86 -5.09 2.23
C GLN A 117 -2.69 -3.89 2.71
N LEU A 118 -2.09 -2.70 2.75
CA LEU A 118 -2.81 -1.48 3.09
C LEU A 118 -3.74 -1.03 1.94
N LEU A 119 -3.29 -1.14 0.68
CA LEU A 119 -4.11 -0.78 -0.49
C LEU A 119 -5.41 -1.58 -0.57
N GLY A 120 -5.36 -2.89 -0.31
CA GLY A 120 -6.57 -3.73 -0.33
C GLY A 120 -7.59 -3.31 0.73
N LEU A 121 -7.13 -2.94 1.93
CA LEU A 121 -7.98 -2.39 2.98
C LEU A 121 -8.54 -1.00 2.63
N LEU A 122 -7.76 -0.16 1.95
CA LEU A 122 -8.22 1.15 1.47
C LEU A 122 -9.32 1.00 0.41
N PHE A 123 -9.18 0.06 -0.52
CA PHE A 123 -10.26 -0.24 -1.49
C PHE A 123 -11.53 -0.66 -0.77
N GLU A 124 -11.46 -1.64 0.12
CA GLU A 124 -12.61 -2.09 0.92
C GLU A 124 -13.23 -0.93 1.69
N ARG A 125 -12.42 -0.10 2.37
CA ARG A 125 -12.89 1.07 3.13
C ARG A 125 -13.60 2.10 2.25
N PHE A 126 -13.13 2.35 1.02
CA PHE A 126 -13.70 3.36 0.13
C PHE A 126 -14.88 2.86 -0.71
N LEU A 127 -15.01 1.54 -0.87
CA LEU A 127 -16.11 0.89 -1.58
C LEU A 127 -17.23 0.45 -0.64
N THR A 128 -16.96 0.19 0.64
CA THR A 128 -17.99 -0.15 1.63
C THR A 128 -19.04 0.97 1.73
N GLY A 129 -20.30 0.61 1.52
CA GLY A 129 -21.43 1.55 1.50
C GLY A 129 -21.64 2.27 0.15
N SER A 130 -20.79 2.02 -0.85
CA SER A 130 -20.97 2.46 -2.23
C SER A 130 -21.66 1.37 -3.06
N SER A 131 -22.29 1.76 -4.17
CA SER A 131 -22.74 0.83 -5.23
C SER A 131 -21.63 0.48 -6.24
N GLN A 132 -20.45 1.10 -6.10
CA GLN A 132 -19.31 0.86 -6.97
C GLN A 132 -18.64 -0.48 -6.68
N GLN A 133 -18.13 -1.12 -7.72
CA GLN A 133 -17.27 -2.29 -7.65
C GLN A 133 -16.01 -2.05 -8.47
N VAL A 134 -14.90 -2.64 -8.04
CA VAL A 134 -13.61 -2.58 -8.73
C VAL A 134 -13.20 -3.99 -9.12
N THR A 135 -12.97 -4.20 -10.41
CA THR A 135 -12.39 -5.44 -10.93
C THR A 135 -10.93 -5.20 -11.31
N VAL A 136 -10.01 -5.75 -10.52
CA VAL A 136 -8.57 -5.66 -10.75
C VAL A 136 -8.16 -6.79 -11.70
N ILE A 137 -7.73 -6.42 -12.90
CA ILE A 137 -7.21 -7.36 -13.90
C ILE A 137 -5.72 -7.07 -14.09
N GLY A 138 -4.87 -8.06 -13.88
CA GLY A 138 -3.42 -7.91 -14.02
C GLY A 138 -2.76 -9.12 -14.66
N ALA A 139 -1.50 -8.93 -15.08
CA ALA A 139 -0.63 -10.01 -15.51
C ALA A 139 0.65 -10.01 -14.66
N THR A 140 1.16 -11.19 -14.33
CA THR A 140 2.33 -11.35 -13.47
C THR A 140 3.29 -12.43 -14.00
N SER A 141 4.57 -12.26 -13.68
CA SER A 141 5.61 -13.29 -13.84
C SER A 141 5.86 -14.09 -12.56
N GLY A 142 5.19 -13.76 -11.45
CA GLY A 142 5.36 -14.40 -10.15
C GLY A 142 4.84 -13.52 -9.01
N ASP A 143 5.76 -13.01 -8.18
CA ASP A 143 5.49 -12.42 -6.84
C ASP A 143 4.43 -11.33 -6.80
N THR A 144 4.34 -10.47 -7.82
CA THR A 144 3.36 -9.37 -7.85
C THR A 144 1.92 -9.89 -7.84
N GLY A 145 1.69 -11.04 -8.49
CA GLY A 145 0.39 -11.68 -8.53
C GLY A 145 -0.02 -12.19 -7.17
N SER A 146 0.90 -12.90 -6.47
CA SER A 146 0.68 -13.40 -5.12
C SER A 146 0.27 -12.27 -4.17
N ALA A 147 1.05 -11.19 -4.12
CA ALA A 147 0.81 -10.09 -3.20
C ALA A 147 -0.50 -9.34 -3.51
N ALA A 148 -0.87 -9.20 -4.79
CA ALA A 148 -2.13 -8.57 -5.19
C ALA A 148 -3.34 -9.44 -4.86
N ILE A 149 -3.27 -10.75 -5.10
CA ILE A 149 -4.33 -11.70 -4.75
C ILE A 149 -4.53 -11.71 -3.23
N ASP A 150 -3.46 -11.87 -2.45
CA ASP A 150 -3.54 -11.94 -0.99
C ASP A 150 -4.10 -10.65 -0.35
N ALA A 151 -3.84 -9.49 -0.97
CA ALA A 151 -4.36 -8.21 -0.50
C ALA A 151 -5.85 -7.98 -0.82
N LEU A 152 -6.29 -8.45 -2.01
CA LEU A 152 -7.59 -8.08 -2.59
C LEU A 152 -8.65 -9.19 -2.49
N ALA A 153 -8.25 -10.45 -2.39
CA ALA A 153 -9.18 -11.58 -2.34
C ALA A 153 -10.09 -11.48 -1.10
N GLY A 154 -11.40 -11.58 -1.32
CA GLY A 154 -12.41 -11.52 -0.26
C GLY A 154 -12.76 -10.12 0.25
N ARG A 155 -12.16 -9.06 -0.30
CA ARG A 155 -12.47 -7.66 0.05
C ARG A 155 -13.80 -7.23 -0.51
N ALA A 156 -14.62 -6.55 0.29
CA ALA A 156 -15.93 -6.07 -0.15
C ALA A 156 -15.81 -5.08 -1.32
N GLY A 157 -16.56 -5.34 -2.39
CA GLY A 157 -16.58 -4.50 -3.59
C GLY A 157 -15.39 -4.69 -4.53
N VAL A 158 -14.52 -5.67 -4.29
CA VAL A 158 -13.33 -5.93 -5.11
C VAL A 158 -13.33 -7.36 -5.68
N ASP A 159 -13.11 -7.46 -6.98
CA ASP A 159 -12.78 -8.71 -7.66
C ASP A 159 -11.33 -8.64 -8.18
N VAL A 160 -10.61 -9.76 -8.18
CA VAL A 160 -9.24 -9.83 -8.68
C VAL A 160 -9.06 -11.00 -9.64
N PHE A 161 -8.49 -10.71 -10.82
CA PHE A 161 -8.15 -11.68 -11.86
C PHE A 161 -6.70 -11.48 -12.28
N MET A 162 -5.83 -12.44 -11.95
CA MET A 162 -4.41 -12.39 -12.30
C MET A 162 -4.07 -13.45 -13.34
N LEU A 163 -3.59 -12.99 -14.49
CA LEU A 163 -3.09 -13.84 -15.55
C LEU A 163 -1.60 -14.11 -15.31
N HIS A 164 -1.19 -15.36 -15.50
CA HIS A 164 0.23 -15.71 -15.48
C HIS A 164 0.56 -16.70 -16.60
N PRO A 165 1.78 -16.69 -17.14
CA PRO A 165 2.16 -17.60 -18.21
C PRO A 165 2.23 -19.05 -17.71
N LYS A 166 1.51 -19.95 -18.39
CA LYS A 166 1.49 -21.38 -18.07
C LYS A 166 2.90 -21.97 -18.11
N GLY A 167 3.33 -22.61 -17.01
CA GLY A 167 4.62 -23.28 -16.92
C GLY A 167 5.84 -22.36 -16.87
N ARG A 168 5.66 -21.03 -16.67
CA ARG A 168 6.75 -20.05 -16.59
C ARG A 168 6.81 -19.27 -15.26
N VAL A 169 6.11 -19.77 -14.25
CA VAL A 169 6.13 -19.24 -12.88
C VAL A 169 6.64 -20.35 -11.97
N SER A 170 7.44 -20.01 -10.96
CA SER A 170 7.91 -21.01 -9.99
C SER A 170 6.74 -21.65 -9.24
N ASP A 171 6.92 -22.88 -8.76
CA ASP A 171 5.85 -23.57 -8.05
C ASP A 171 5.46 -22.89 -6.73
N VAL A 172 6.40 -22.19 -6.06
CA VAL A 172 6.10 -21.44 -4.84
C VAL A 172 5.15 -20.28 -5.16
N GLN A 173 5.51 -19.44 -6.13
CA GLN A 173 4.70 -18.29 -6.55
C GLN A 173 3.33 -18.74 -7.09
N ARG A 174 3.30 -19.80 -7.90
CA ARG A 174 2.06 -20.35 -8.47
C ARG A 174 1.12 -20.94 -7.42
N ARG A 175 1.63 -21.40 -6.27
CA ARG A 175 0.80 -21.92 -5.15
C ARG A 175 0.32 -20.83 -4.20
N GLN A 176 1.02 -19.70 -4.15
CA GLN A 176 0.56 -18.52 -3.42
C GLN A 176 -0.58 -17.79 -4.15
N MET A 177 -0.55 -17.79 -5.49
CA MET A 177 -1.66 -17.35 -6.35
C MET A 177 -2.77 -18.39 -6.40
#